data_AF-A0A1J4JMA9-F1
#
_entry.id   AF-A0A1J4JMA9-F1
#
_cell.length_a   1.000
_cell.length_b   1.000
_cell.length_c   1.000
_cell.angle_alpha   90.00
_cell.angle_beta   90.00
_cell.angle_gamma   90.00
#
_symmetry.space_group_name_H-M   'P 1'
#
loop_
_entity.id
_entity.type
_entity.pdbx_description
1 polymer ?
#
loop_
_entity_poly.entity_id
_entity_poly.type
_entity_poly.pdbx_seq_one_letter_code
_entity_poly.pdbx_strand_id
1 'polypeptide(L)'
;MYGLSYSQCSLSVENEPRYEIEVAPKYEFVKNIRFPEISDLLANINSHQDRHGVSQTEHIDDIVTALRYYVMVSGENEVGIVSKLYDISFDYLKQTNYRVDDNICPLTTQEIIAVLLEVVSNKLPVDKMTVHPDIDLFPGLIENLQLGNHEVEVVLKHQQLLSTELWVAAGEIATIECSPHLNMGRQIGYQIGIHNTPLLTKRGPWHRWPTVITSFDLDKEVLHNLEGCFILQ
;
A
#
# COMPACT_ATOMS: atom_id res chain seq x y z
N MET A 1 -23.17 11.23 15.10
CA MET A 1 -21.92 10.50 15.37
C MET A 1 -20.78 11.49 15.12
N TYR A 2 -19.91 11.77 16.10
CA TYR A 2 -19.03 12.96 16.09
C TYR A 2 -17.76 12.85 15.21
N GLY A 3 -17.65 11.85 14.33
CA GLY A 3 -16.55 11.75 13.35
C GLY A 3 -15.14 11.64 13.97
N LEU A 4 -15.04 11.32 15.26
CA LEU A 4 -13.76 11.11 15.94
C LEU A 4 -13.30 9.67 15.73
N SER A 5 -12.07 9.49 15.26
CA SER A 5 -11.40 8.19 15.22
C SER A 5 -10.11 8.26 16.02
N TYR A 6 -9.78 7.17 16.71
CA TYR A 6 -8.51 7.02 17.42
C TYR A 6 -7.59 6.11 16.58
N SER A 7 -6.42 6.60 16.20
CA SER A 7 -5.39 5.75 15.61
C SER A 7 -4.78 4.88 16.70
N GLN A 8 -5.03 3.57 16.64
CA GLN A 8 -4.34 2.48 17.35
C GLN A 8 -3.71 2.89 18.70
N CYS A 9 -4.54 3.23 19.69
CA CYS A 9 -4.06 3.59 21.02
C CYS A 9 -3.83 2.32 21.85
N SER A 10 -2.64 2.16 22.41
CA SER A 10 -2.44 1.28 23.57
C SER A 10 -3.00 1.99 24.81
N LEU A 11 -3.90 1.35 25.55
CA LEU A 11 -4.34 1.85 26.84
C LEU A 11 -3.12 1.86 27.78
N SER A 12 -2.71 3.05 28.23
CA SER A 12 -1.67 3.18 29.26
C SER A 12 -2.16 2.49 30.53
N VAL A 13 -1.50 1.41 30.93
CA VAL A 13 -1.80 0.73 32.19
C VAL A 13 -1.18 1.57 33.31
N GLU A 14 -2.06 2.16 34.12
CA GLU A 14 -1.86 2.79 35.44
C GLU A 14 -0.47 3.37 35.80
N ASN A 15 -0.44 4.71 36.00
CA ASN A 15 0.59 5.57 36.64
C ASN A 15 1.34 6.58 35.75
N GLU A 16 0.97 6.76 34.48
CA GLU A 16 1.47 7.92 33.71
C GLU A 16 0.65 9.19 33.98
N PRO A 17 1.30 10.38 34.00
CA PRO A 17 0.58 11.64 34.13
C PRO A 17 -0.44 11.77 33.01
N ARG A 18 -1.67 12.16 33.38
CA ARG A 18 -2.73 12.41 32.40
C ARG A 18 -2.30 13.58 31.51
N TYR A 19 -2.10 13.31 30.23
CA TYR A 19 -1.91 14.37 29.25
C TYR A 19 -3.25 15.08 29.01
N GLU A 20 -3.33 16.33 29.43
CA GLU A 20 -4.45 17.21 29.05
C GLU A 20 -4.20 17.68 27.62
N ILE A 21 -5.02 17.20 26.68
CA ILE A 21 -5.00 17.66 25.29
C ILE A 21 -6.02 18.78 25.17
N GLU A 22 -5.54 19.99 24.88
CA GLU A 22 -6.42 21.11 24.52
C GLU A 22 -6.99 20.86 23.12
N VAL A 23 -8.29 20.56 23.07
CA VAL A 23 -9.00 20.42 21.79
C VAL A 23 -9.38 21.81 21.27
N ALA A 24 -8.99 22.10 20.03
CA ALA A 24 -9.33 23.37 19.41
C ALA A 24 -10.86 23.58 19.38
N PRO A 25 -11.38 24.71 19.89
CA PRO A 25 -12.82 24.88 20.13
C PRO A 25 -13.62 25.18 18.85
N LYS A 26 -12.96 25.39 17.70
CA LYS A 26 -13.61 25.78 16.45
C LYS A 26 -13.11 24.95 15.27
N TYR A 27 -14.06 24.54 14.43
CA TYR A 27 -13.80 23.81 13.18
C TYR A 27 -12.77 24.51 12.26
N GLU A 28 -12.75 25.84 12.26
CA GLU A 28 -11.83 26.66 11.48
C GLU A 28 -10.34 26.33 11.71
N PHE A 29 -9.99 25.81 12.88
CA PHE A 29 -8.62 25.42 13.22
C PHE A 29 -8.22 24.04 12.70
N VAL A 30 -9.20 23.18 12.39
CA VAL A 30 -8.96 21.78 11.97
C VAL A 30 -9.36 21.51 10.52
N LYS A 31 -10.06 22.45 9.87
CA LYS A 31 -10.57 22.30 8.49
C LYS A 31 -9.47 22.08 7.44
N ASN A 32 -8.23 22.48 7.74
CA ASN A 32 -7.09 22.33 6.84
C ASN A 32 -6.33 21.00 7.04
N ILE A 33 -6.79 20.16 7.98
CA ILE A 33 -6.15 18.90 8.32
C ILE A 33 -6.90 17.72 7.69
N ARG A 34 -8.01 17.94 6.98
CA ARG A 34 -8.81 16.82 6.45
C ARG A 34 -8.12 16.17 5.25
N PHE A 35 -8.55 14.94 4.96
CA PHE A 35 -7.89 14.08 3.98
C PHE A 35 -7.72 14.73 2.59
N PRO A 36 -8.74 15.41 2.00
CA PRO A 36 -8.55 16.11 0.73
C PRO A 36 -7.51 17.22 0.80
N GLU A 37 -7.51 18.03 1.86
CA GLU A 37 -6.58 19.16 1.99
C GLU A 37 -5.14 18.67 2.11
N ILE A 38 -4.88 17.63 2.90
CA ILE A 38 -3.53 17.07 3.01
C ILE A 38 -3.10 16.43 1.68
N SER A 39 -4.01 15.80 0.94
CA SER A 39 -3.72 15.25 -0.40
C SER A 39 -3.34 16.37 -1.38
N ASP A 40 -4.03 17.51 -1.31
CA ASP A 40 -3.73 18.68 -2.13
C ASP A 40 -2.41 19.36 -1.71
N LEU A 41 -2.00 19.28 -0.45
CA LEU A 41 -0.67 19.73 -0.03
C LEU A 41 0.44 18.91 -0.70
N LEU A 42 0.28 17.58 -0.76
CA LEU A 42 1.24 16.72 -1.46
C LEU A 42 1.32 17.05 -2.96
N ALA A 43 0.17 17.26 -3.61
CA ALA A 43 0.12 17.64 -5.03
C ALA A 43 0.86 18.95 -5.32
N ASN A 44 0.88 19.87 -4.35
CA ASN A 44 1.49 21.20 -4.49
C ASN A 44 2.89 21.30 -3.86
N ILE A 45 3.52 20.19 -3.48
CA ILE A 45 4.78 20.19 -2.73
C ILE A 45 5.93 20.90 -3.47
N ASN A 46 5.96 20.81 -4.80
CA ASN A 46 6.95 21.48 -5.65
C ASN A 46 6.72 23.00 -5.77
N SER A 47 5.54 23.49 -5.42
CA SER A 47 5.19 24.93 -5.41
C SER A 47 5.55 25.62 -4.10
N HIS A 48 5.91 24.86 -3.07
CA HIS A 48 6.29 25.35 -1.75
C HIS A 48 7.81 25.27 -1.58
N GLN A 49 8.53 26.21 -2.22
CA GLN A 49 9.93 26.46 -1.87
C GLN A 49 10.05 26.86 -0.40
N ASP A 50 10.89 26.12 0.34
CA ASP A 50 11.47 26.42 1.65
C ASP A 50 10.67 27.40 2.52
N ARG A 51 9.52 26.96 3.02
CA ARG A 51 8.86 27.65 4.12
C ARG A 51 9.61 27.30 5.42
N HIS A 52 10.35 28.27 5.95
CA HIS A 52 10.85 28.28 7.32
C HIS A 52 11.93 27.24 7.71
N GLY A 53 12.92 26.99 6.86
CA GLY A 53 14.15 26.29 7.27
C GLY A 53 13.99 24.80 7.61
N VAL A 54 12.80 24.23 7.39
CA VAL A 54 12.54 22.79 7.44
C VAL A 54 12.98 22.18 6.11
N SER A 55 13.66 21.05 6.15
CA SER A 55 14.09 20.40 4.90
C SER A 55 12.88 19.88 4.13
N GLN A 56 12.95 19.89 2.79
CA GLN A 56 11.88 19.35 1.94
C GLN A 56 11.54 17.89 2.30
N THR A 57 12.53 17.10 2.70
CA THR A 57 12.37 15.71 3.13
C THR A 57 11.52 15.59 4.40
N GLU A 58 11.81 16.38 5.44
CA GLU A 58 11.01 16.39 6.69
C GLU A 58 9.56 16.79 6.41
N HIS A 59 9.36 17.79 5.56
CA HIS A 59 8.02 18.24 5.20
C HIS A 59 7.22 17.16 4.45
N ILE A 60 7.85 16.45 3.53
CA ILE A 60 7.23 15.32 2.81
C ILE A 60 6.90 14.18 3.80
N ASP A 61 7.81 13.87 4.72
CA ASP A 61 7.62 12.80 5.70
C ASP A 61 6.42 13.07 6.63
N ASP A 62 6.26 14.31 7.09
CA ASP A 62 5.11 14.73 7.90
C ASP A 62 3.79 14.58 7.14
N ILE A 63 3.74 15.05 5.88
CA ILE A 63 2.56 14.94 5.02
C ILE A 63 2.22 13.48 4.76
N VAL A 64 3.22 12.67 4.38
CA VAL A 64 3.04 11.24 4.10
C VAL A 64 2.58 10.49 5.34
N THR A 65 3.14 10.80 6.51
CA THR A 65 2.71 10.22 7.78
C THR A 65 1.24 10.50 8.06
N ALA A 66 0.79 11.75 7.91
CA ALA A 66 -0.61 12.12 8.07
C ALA A 66 -1.52 11.38 7.06
N LEU A 67 -1.12 11.32 5.79
CA LEU A 67 -1.87 10.62 4.73
C LEU A 67 -1.99 9.13 5.01
N ARG A 68 -0.92 8.48 5.48
CA ARG A 68 -0.97 7.05 5.83
C ARG A 68 -2.01 6.77 6.91
N TYR A 69 -2.13 7.63 7.92
CA TYR A 69 -3.20 7.49 8.92
C TYR A 69 -4.59 7.60 8.30
N TYR A 70 -4.82 8.57 7.41
CA TYR A 70 -6.09 8.70 6.69
C TYR A 70 -6.43 7.49 5.83
N VAL A 71 -5.45 6.98 5.07
CA VAL A 71 -5.61 5.81 4.21
C VAL A 71 -5.84 4.54 5.04
N MET A 72 -5.18 4.38 6.18
CA MET A 72 -5.39 3.22 7.05
C MET A 72 -6.85 3.12 7.53
N VAL A 73 -7.47 4.25 7.89
CA VAL A 73 -8.86 4.29 8.38
C VAL A 73 -9.90 4.49 7.27
N SER A 74 -9.49 4.74 6.03
CA SER A 74 -10.42 4.95 4.91
C SER A 74 -11.16 3.66 4.56
N GLY A 75 -12.45 3.80 4.25
CA GLY A 75 -13.33 2.72 3.79
C GLY A 75 -13.76 2.92 2.33
N GLU A 76 -14.85 2.26 1.97
CA GLU A 76 -15.37 2.24 0.58
C GLU A 76 -15.79 3.63 0.08
N ASN A 77 -16.24 4.50 0.97
CA ASN A 77 -16.71 5.85 0.61
C ASN A 77 -15.56 6.78 0.19
N GLU A 78 -14.34 6.53 0.65
CA GLU A 78 -13.17 7.37 0.41
C GLU A 78 -12.31 6.88 -0.76
N VAL A 79 -12.70 5.80 -1.44
CA VAL A 79 -11.97 5.21 -2.59
C VAL A 79 -11.62 6.26 -3.65
N GLY A 80 -12.49 7.24 -3.89
CA GLY A 80 -12.22 8.32 -4.84
C GLY A 80 -11.01 9.18 -4.45
N ILE A 81 -10.85 9.48 -3.16
CA ILE A 81 -9.72 10.27 -2.64
C ILE A 81 -8.45 9.41 -2.62
N VAL A 82 -8.57 8.14 -2.23
CA VAL A 82 -7.45 7.18 -2.25
C VAL A 82 -6.91 7.00 -3.67
N SER A 83 -7.79 6.87 -4.67
CA SER A 83 -7.40 6.82 -6.09
C SER A 83 -6.70 8.09 -6.56
N LYS A 84 -7.25 9.27 -6.22
CA LYS A 84 -6.60 10.55 -6.52
C LYS A 84 -5.20 10.63 -5.89
N LEU A 85 -5.05 10.13 -4.66
CA LEU A 85 -3.78 10.14 -3.96
C LEU A 85 -2.74 9.21 -4.59
N TYR A 86 -3.16 8.05 -5.11
CA TYR A 86 -2.32 7.17 -5.90
C TYR A 86 -1.73 7.91 -7.10
N ASP A 87 -2.60 8.57 -7.88
CA ASP A 87 -2.21 9.33 -9.07
C ASP A 87 -1.23 10.46 -8.72
N ILE A 88 -1.54 11.26 -7.69
CA ILE A 88 -0.66 12.34 -7.20
C ILE A 88 0.72 11.81 -6.82
N SER A 89 0.76 10.68 -6.11
CA SER A 89 2.01 10.10 -5.62
C SER A 89 2.87 9.56 -6.77
N PHE A 90 2.25 8.88 -7.74
CA PHE A 90 2.96 8.43 -8.94
C PHE A 90 3.41 9.60 -9.83
N ASP A 91 2.61 10.65 -9.97
CA ASP A 91 2.98 11.84 -10.72
C ASP A 91 4.17 12.56 -10.10
N TYR A 92 4.25 12.62 -8.76
CA TYR A 92 5.44 13.14 -8.07
C TYR A 92 6.69 12.31 -8.38
N LEU A 93 6.58 10.97 -8.33
CA LEU A 93 7.70 10.08 -8.67
C LEU A 93 8.17 10.32 -10.12
N LYS A 94 7.25 10.39 -11.08
CA LYS A 94 7.56 10.67 -12.48
C LYS A 94 8.24 12.04 -12.66
N GLN A 95 7.70 13.09 -12.04
CA GLN A 95 8.26 14.45 -12.11
C GLN A 95 9.67 14.56 -11.52
N THR A 96 9.98 13.74 -10.51
CA THR A 96 11.29 13.71 -9.86
C THR A 96 12.27 12.72 -10.50
N ASN A 97 11.90 12.11 -11.64
CA ASN A 97 12.70 11.08 -12.32
C ASN A 97 13.10 9.94 -11.37
N TYR A 98 12.11 9.33 -10.71
CA TYR A 98 12.36 8.25 -9.75
C TYR A 98 13.07 7.04 -10.36
N ARG A 99 12.96 6.82 -11.67
CA ARG A 99 13.65 5.74 -12.37
C ARG A 99 14.87 6.27 -13.12
N VAL A 100 16.04 5.73 -12.79
CA VAL A 100 17.33 6.04 -13.40
C VAL A 100 18.02 4.72 -13.74
N ASP A 101 18.22 4.43 -15.02
CA ASP A 101 18.70 3.14 -15.51
C ASP A 101 17.84 1.96 -14.97
N ASP A 102 18.47 0.95 -14.37
CA ASP A 102 17.82 -0.21 -13.73
C ASP A 102 17.52 0.02 -12.23
N ASN A 103 17.47 1.27 -11.81
CA ASN A 103 17.26 1.67 -10.42
C ASN A 103 16.04 2.56 -10.27
N ILE A 104 15.32 2.39 -9.16
CA ILE A 104 14.19 3.22 -8.75
C ILE A 104 14.46 3.89 -7.39
N CYS A 105 13.84 5.05 -7.20
CA CYS A 105 13.86 5.86 -5.98
C CYS A 105 15.29 6.16 -5.45
N PRO A 106 16.18 6.81 -6.22
CA PRO A 106 17.50 7.24 -5.71
C PRO A 106 17.45 8.33 -4.63
N LEU A 107 16.34 9.07 -4.53
CA LEU A 107 16.18 10.14 -3.53
C LEU A 107 15.34 9.66 -2.34
N THR A 108 15.69 10.07 -1.13
CA THR A 108 14.93 9.74 0.09
C THR A 108 13.47 10.19 0.02
N THR A 109 13.18 11.32 -0.64
CA THR A 109 11.81 11.78 -0.85
C THR A 109 10.99 10.80 -1.71
N GLN A 110 11.63 10.15 -2.68
CA GLN A 110 10.98 9.13 -3.52
C GLN A 110 10.74 7.84 -2.74
N GLU A 111 11.66 7.45 -1.85
CA GLU A 111 11.47 6.33 -0.94
C GLU A 111 10.24 6.55 -0.03
N ILE A 112 10.12 7.75 0.56
CA ILE A 112 8.99 8.12 1.42
C ILE A 112 7.66 8.05 0.63
N ILE A 113 7.65 8.52 -0.62
CA ILE A 113 6.45 8.45 -1.48
C ILE A 113 6.13 7.02 -1.91
N ALA A 114 7.14 6.18 -2.17
CA ALA A 114 6.93 4.76 -2.44
C ALA A 114 6.29 4.04 -1.24
N VAL A 115 6.67 4.38 -0.01
CA VAL A 115 6.00 3.88 1.21
C VAL A 115 4.53 4.30 1.24
N LEU A 116 4.19 5.53 0.87
CA LEU A 116 2.80 5.98 0.78
C LEU A 116 2.02 5.17 -0.26
N LEU A 117 2.58 5.03 -1.47
CA LEU A 117 1.97 4.30 -2.57
C LEU A 117 1.60 2.87 -2.18
N GLU A 118 2.42 2.20 -1.38
CA GLU A 118 2.12 0.86 -0.92
C GLU A 118 0.89 0.79 0.00
N VAL A 119 0.77 1.76 0.91
CA VAL A 119 -0.39 1.84 1.80
C VAL A 119 -1.66 2.17 1.00
N VAL A 120 -1.53 3.05 0.00
CA VAL A 120 -2.63 3.43 -0.91
C VAL A 120 -3.06 2.26 -1.79
N SER A 121 -2.11 1.52 -2.37
CA SER A 121 -2.37 0.39 -3.26
C SER A 121 -3.18 -0.69 -2.55
N ASN A 122 -2.84 -1.01 -1.29
CA ASN A 122 -3.59 -1.96 -0.47
C ASN A 122 -5.05 -1.55 -0.16
N LYS A 123 -5.43 -0.30 -0.44
CA LYS A 123 -6.80 0.23 -0.24
C LYS A 123 -7.56 0.43 -1.55
N LEU A 124 -6.91 0.33 -2.69
CA LEU A 124 -7.58 0.49 -3.98
C LEU A 124 -8.45 -0.75 -4.27
N PRO A 125 -9.65 -0.54 -4.85
CA PRO A 125 -10.36 -1.60 -5.50
C PRO A 125 -9.51 -2.23 -6.60
N VAL A 126 -9.65 -3.53 -6.70
CA VAL A 126 -8.93 -4.41 -7.59
C VAL A 126 -9.18 -4.15 -9.08
N ASP A 127 -10.39 -3.70 -9.43
CA ASP A 127 -10.78 -3.28 -10.77
C ASP A 127 -10.13 -1.95 -11.18
N LYS A 128 -9.52 -1.23 -10.24
CA LYS A 128 -8.80 0.02 -10.48
C LYS A 128 -7.29 -0.15 -10.50
N MET A 129 -6.77 -1.33 -10.18
CA MET A 129 -5.34 -1.57 -10.24
C MET A 129 -4.92 -1.86 -11.68
N THR A 130 -3.76 -1.33 -12.05
CA THR A 130 -3.18 -1.49 -13.38
C THR A 130 -1.81 -2.10 -13.25
N VAL A 131 -1.30 -2.70 -14.33
CA VAL A 131 0.06 -3.23 -14.37
C VAL A 131 1.05 -2.15 -13.93
N HIS A 132 1.93 -2.51 -12.98
CA HIS A 132 2.91 -1.57 -12.46
C HIS A 132 3.83 -1.08 -13.59
N PRO A 133 4.15 0.22 -13.67
CA PRO A 133 4.93 0.78 -14.78
C PRO A 133 6.33 0.18 -14.89
N ASP A 134 6.88 -0.31 -13.79
CA ASP A 134 8.23 -0.90 -13.71
C ASP A 134 8.25 -2.44 -13.79
N ILE A 135 7.20 -3.04 -14.33
CA ILE A 135 7.12 -4.49 -14.52
C ILE A 135 8.28 -5.05 -15.36
N ASP A 136 8.85 -4.22 -16.23
CA ASP A 136 9.98 -4.58 -17.09
C ASP A 136 11.29 -4.76 -16.32
N LEU A 137 11.47 -4.08 -15.18
CA LEU A 137 12.61 -4.31 -14.29
C LEU A 137 12.48 -5.63 -13.54
N PHE A 138 11.27 -5.88 -13.02
CA PHE A 138 10.98 -7.07 -12.24
C PHE A 138 9.46 -7.27 -12.11
N PRO A 139 8.92 -8.48 -12.27
CA PRO A 139 9.63 -9.72 -12.63
C PRO A 139 9.85 -9.91 -14.13
N GLY A 140 9.45 -8.93 -14.95
CA GLY A 140 9.37 -9.04 -16.40
C GLY A 140 7.96 -9.38 -16.89
N LEU A 141 7.75 -9.18 -18.19
CA LEU A 141 6.54 -9.56 -18.90
C LEU A 141 6.70 -10.96 -19.50
N ILE A 142 5.70 -11.81 -19.32
CA ILE A 142 5.64 -13.12 -19.96
C ILE A 142 4.79 -13.00 -21.22
N GLU A 143 5.39 -13.30 -22.37
CA GLU A 143 4.66 -13.39 -23.63
C GLU A 143 3.99 -14.77 -23.75
N ASN A 144 2.81 -14.82 -24.40
CA ASN A 144 2.08 -16.06 -24.72
C ASN A 144 1.64 -16.90 -23.51
N LEU A 145 1.34 -16.27 -22.37
CA LEU A 145 0.79 -16.96 -21.21
C LEU A 145 -0.61 -17.51 -21.54
N GLN A 146 -0.84 -18.80 -21.26
CA GLN A 146 -2.16 -19.41 -21.34
C GLN A 146 -2.83 -19.35 -19.97
N LEU A 147 -3.91 -18.57 -19.87
CA LEU A 147 -4.74 -18.51 -18.68
C LEU A 147 -5.70 -19.70 -18.64
N GLY A 148 -5.92 -20.24 -17.45
CA GLY A 148 -6.79 -21.39 -17.25
C GLY A 148 -7.18 -21.57 -15.80
N ASN A 149 -8.15 -22.45 -15.59
CA ASN A 149 -8.56 -22.86 -14.25
C ASN A 149 -7.68 -24.01 -13.79
N HIS A 150 -7.23 -23.94 -12.54
CA HIS A 150 -6.35 -24.94 -11.93
C HIS A 150 -6.91 -25.36 -10.58
N GLU A 151 -6.85 -26.66 -10.29
CA GLU A 151 -7.16 -27.21 -8.98
C GLU A 151 -5.86 -27.74 -8.36
N VAL A 152 -5.61 -27.38 -7.11
CA VAL A 152 -4.41 -27.80 -6.37
C VAL A 152 -4.83 -28.34 -5.02
N GLU A 153 -4.34 -29.52 -4.67
CA GLU A 153 -4.52 -30.11 -3.34
C GLU A 153 -3.28 -29.81 -2.48
N VAL A 154 -3.49 -29.09 -1.38
CA VAL A 154 -2.40 -28.66 -0.49
C VAL A 154 -2.63 -29.18 0.92
N VAL A 155 -1.60 -29.80 1.51
CA VAL A 155 -1.64 -30.27 2.90
C VAL A 155 -1.12 -29.18 3.83
N LEU A 156 -2.05 -28.43 4.43
CA LEU A 156 -1.71 -27.36 5.36
C LEU A 156 -1.14 -27.90 6.69
N LYS A 157 -0.03 -27.30 7.13
CA LYS A 157 0.53 -27.49 8.48
C LYS A 157 0.58 -26.16 9.21
N HIS A 158 0.64 -26.21 10.53
CA HIS A 158 0.70 -24.99 11.34
C HIS A 158 1.96 -24.18 11.02
N GLN A 159 1.79 -22.87 10.76
CA GLN A 159 2.87 -21.92 10.48
C GLN A 159 3.76 -22.30 9.27
N GLN A 160 3.16 -22.88 8.23
CA GLN A 160 3.87 -23.21 6.99
C GLN A 160 3.34 -22.37 5.82
N LEU A 161 4.27 -21.81 5.04
CA LEU A 161 4.01 -21.20 3.73
C LEU A 161 4.21 -22.27 2.65
N LEU A 162 3.26 -22.40 1.71
CA LEU A 162 3.23 -23.50 0.73
C LEU A 162 2.98 -22.94 -0.65
N SER A 163 3.99 -23.02 -1.52
CA SER A 163 3.81 -22.65 -2.91
C SER A 163 2.86 -23.62 -3.62
N THR A 164 1.90 -23.05 -4.35
CA THR A 164 1.02 -23.79 -5.28
C THR A 164 1.65 -23.96 -6.66
N GLU A 165 2.81 -23.34 -6.89
CA GLU A 165 3.50 -23.24 -8.19
C GLU A 165 2.66 -22.58 -9.31
N LEU A 166 1.49 -22.04 -8.98
CA LEU A 166 0.65 -21.28 -9.89
C LEU A 166 1.10 -19.83 -9.98
N TRP A 167 0.97 -19.27 -11.17
CA TRP A 167 1.33 -17.90 -11.47
C TRP A 167 0.10 -17.12 -11.90
N VAL A 168 -0.05 -15.91 -11.37
CA VAL A 168 -1.01 -14.96 -11.91
C VAL A 168 -0.27 -13.99 -12.82
N ALA A 169 -0.80 -13.71 -14.01
CA ALA A 169 -0.23 -12.72 -14.91
C ALA A 169 -0.44 -11.31 -14.36
N ALA A 170 0.49 -10.41 -14.65
CA ALA A 170 0.35 -9.02 -14.24
C ALA A 170 -0.87 -8.35 -14.88
N GLY A 171 -1.64 -7.63 -14.07
CA GLY A 171 -2.87 -6.95 -14.52
C GLY A 171 -4.06 -7.87 -14.75
N GLU A 172 -3.90 -9.18 -14.56
CA GLU A 172 -4.99 -10.14 -14.65
C GLU A 172 -5.62 -10.39 -13.29
N ILE A 173 -6.93 -10.56 -13.30
CA ILE A 173 -7.72 -10.91 -12.12
C ILE A 173 -7.83 -12.43 -12.06
N ALA A 174 -7.46 -13.03 -10.93
CA ALA A 174 -7.56 -14.48 -10.71
C ALA A 174 -8.42 -14.75 -9.48
N THR A 175 -9.43 -15.61 -9.59
CA THR A 175 -10.28 -15.99 -8.46
C THR A 175 -9.72 -17.24 -7.78
N ILE A 176 -9.67 -17.28 -6.44
CA ILE A 176 -9.39 -18.53 -5.71
C ILE A 176 -10.63 -18.92 -4.94
N GLU A 177 -11.06 -20.14 -5.18
CA GLU A 177 -12.13 -20.80 -4.46
C GLU A 177 -11.51 -21.91 -3.61
N CYS A 178 -11.98 -22.05 -2.37
CA CYS A 178 -11.55 -23.11 -1.48
C CYS A 178 -12.72 -24.02 -1.12
N SER A 179 -12.40 -25.29 -0.85
CA SER A 179 -13.42 -26.26 -0.47
C SER A 179 -14.18 -25.76 0.78
N PRO A 180 -15.52 -25.86 0.81
CA PRO A 180 -16.35 -25.32 1.91
C PRO A 180 -15.96 -25.81 3.31
N HIS A 181 -15.28 -26.96 3.39
CA HIS A 181 -14.81 -27.57 4.63
C HIS A 181 -13.60 -26.88 5.27
N LEU A 182 -12.87 -26.01 4.55
CA LEU A 182 -11.76 -25.23 5.11
C LEU A 182 -12.24 -24.05 5.98
N ASN A 183 -13.44 -23.53 5.73
CA ASN A 183 -14.02 -22.34 6.40
C ASN A 183 -14.47 -22.58 7.86
N MET A 184 -14.03 -23.66 8.51
CA MET A 184 -14.40 -24.01 9.89
C MET A 184 -13.56 -23.27 10.94
N GLY A 185 -13.46 -21.94 10.84
CA GLY A 185 -12.87 -21.08 11.87
C GLY A 185 -11.34 -21.15 11.99
N ARG A 186 -10.63 -21.62 10.95
CA ARG A 186 -9.17 -21.53 10.86
C ARG A 186 -8.80 -20.23 10.16
N GLN A 187 -7.91 -19.44 10.77
CA GLN A 187 -7.26 -18.32 10.10
C GLN A 187 -6.30 -18.88 9.05
N ILE A 188 -6.76 -18.97 7.82
CA ILE A 188 -5.96 -19.35 6.66
C ILE A 188 -5.80 -18.08 5.84
N GLY A 189 -4.56 -17.68 5.61
CA GLY A 189 -4.23 -16.62 4.67
C GLY A 189 -3.58 -17.23 3.43
N TYR A 190 -3.62 -16.48 2.34
CA TYR A 190 -2.84 -16.76 1.14
C TYR A 190 -1.99 -15.56 0.81
N GLN A 191 -0.91 -15.82 0.08
CA GLN A 191 0.04 -14.81 -0.34
C GLN A 191 0.23 -14.87 -1.85
N ILE A 192 0.17 -13.72 -2.51
CA ILE A 192 0.60 -13.57 -3.90
C ILE A 192 1.96 -12.86 -3.88
N GLY A 193 3.02 -13.51 -4.36
CA GLY A 193 4.35 -12.87 -4.44
C GLY A 193 5.44 -13.69 -5.14
N ILE A 194 6.58 -13.08 -5.48
CA ILE A 194 7.75 -13.79 -6.06
C ILE A 194 8.91 -13.95 -5.05
N HIS A 195 8.92 -13.16 -3.97
CA HIS A 195 9.94 -13.26 -2.92
C HIS A 195 9.31 -13.07 -1.56
N ASN A 196 10.05 -13.39 -0.50
CA ASN A 196 9.63 -13.19 0.90
C ASN A 196 10.25 -11.94 1.54
N THR A 197 11.10 -11.20 0.83
CA THR A 197 11.86 -10.08 1.39
C THR A 197 11.45 -8.74 0.75
N PRO A 198 10.75 -7.86 1.49
CA PRO A 198 10.50 -6.49 1.04
C PRO A 198 11.78 -5.65 1.10
N LEU A 199 11.86 -4.60 0.27
CA LEU A 199 12.97 -3.64 0.25
C LEU A 199 12.67 -2.35 1.02
N LEU A 200 11.44 -2.14 1.51
CA LEU A 200 11.06 -0.93 2.25
C LEU A 200 11.94 -0.63 3.47
N THR A 201 12.56 -1.65 4.08
CA THR A 201 13.46 -1.50 5.23
C THR A 201 14.90 -1.19 4.83
N LYS A 202 15.21 -1.22 3.54
CA LYS A 202 16.53 -0.94 2.97
C LYS A 202 16.51 0.43 2.32
N ARG A 203 17.60 1.19 2.49
CA ARG A 203 17.80 2.42 1.71
C ARG A 203 17.92 2.09 0.22
N GLY A 204 17.37 2.96 -0.61
CA GLY A 204 17.49 2.91 -2.05
C GLY A 204 18.87 3.37 -2.54
N PRO A 205 19.05 3.46 -3.87
CA PRO A 205 18.07 3.06 -4.89
C PRO A 205 17.80 1.55 -4.90
N TRP A 206 16.61 1.16 -5.39
CA TRP A 206 16.21 -0.24 -5.48
C TRP A 206 16.20 -0.73 -6.94
N HIS A 207 16.46 -2.02 -7.16
CA HIS A 207 16.40 -2.63 -8.51
C HIS A 207 15.00 -3.09 -8.94
N ARG A 208 14.01 -2.92 -8.06
CA ARG A 208 12.62 -3.34 -8.25
C ARG A 208 11.75 -2.63 -7.23
N TRP A 209 10.44 -2.63 -7.46
CA TRP A 209 9.47 -2.12 -6.50
C TRP A 209 9.65 -2.78 -5.13
N PRO A 210 9.60 -2.02 -4.01
CA PRO A 210 10.04 -2.52 -2.72
C PRO A 210 9.14 -3.61 -2.15
N THR A 211 7.87 -3.63 -2.53
CA THR A 211 6.96 -4.72 -2.16
C THR A 211 6.54 -5.52 -3.37
N VAL A 212 6.63 -6.83 -3.18
CA VAL A 212 6.35 -7.86 -4.19
C VAL A 212 5.50 -8.98 -3.62
N ILE A 213 4.83 -8.69 -2.51
CA ILE A 213 4.03 -9.61 -1.73
C ILE A 213 2.75 -8.88 -1.35
N THR A 214 1.63 -9.53 -1.58
CA THR A 214 0.36 -9.13 -0.98
C THR A 214 -0.25 -10.34 -0.29
N SER A 215 -0.72 -10.14 0.94
CA SER A 215 -1.33 -11.19 1.76
C SER A 215 -2.79 -10.85 2.00
N PHE A 216 -3.62 -11.89 2.05
CA PHE A 216 -5.05 -11.75 2.18
C PHE A 216 -5.62 -12.90 3.01
N ASP A 217 -6.77 -12.64 3.63
CA ASP A 217 -7.53 -13.67 4.34
C ASP A 217 -8.43 -14.43 3.37
N LEU A 218 -8.53 -15.75 3.55
CA LEU A 218 -9.31 -16.66 2.70
C LEU A 218 -10.84 -16.47 2.80
N ASP A 219 -11.29 -15.61 3.71
CA ASP A 219 -12.71 -15.33 3.97
C ASP A 219 -13.39 -14.55 2.82
N LYS A 220 -12.63 -14.14 1.80
CA LYS A 220 -13.09 -13.41 0.61
C LYS A 220 -12.92 -14.29 -0.64
N GLU A 221 -14.04 -14.62 -1.29
CA GLU A 221 -14.13 -15.54 -2.45
C GLU A 221 -13.45 -15.06 -3.74
N VAL A 222 -12.78 -13.90 -3.75
CA VAL A 222 -12.19 -13.34 -4.96
C VAL A 222 -10.80 -12.77 -4.68
N LEU A 223 -9.85 -13.20 -5.49
CA LEU A 223 -8.48 -12.70 -5.51
C LEU A 223 -8.24 -11.75 -6.67
N HIS A 224 -7.21 -10.94 -6.53
CA HIS A 224 -6.71 -10.12 -7.61
C HIS A 224 -5.19 -10.00 -7.48
N ASN A 225 -4.49 -10.22 -8.59
CA ASN A 225 -3.08 -9.92 -8.72
C ASN A 225 -2.93 -8.46 -9.11
N LEU A 226 -2.07 -7.75 -8.38
CA LEU A 226 -2.10 -6.31 -8.41
C LEU A 226 -1.04 -5.69 -9.31
N GLU A 227 0.15 -6.27 -9.51
CA GLU A 227 1.25 -5.46 -10.07
C GLU A 227 2.36 -6.20 -10.85
N GLY A 228 2.34 -7.54 -10.95
CA GLY A 228 3.44 -8.33 -11.54
C GLY A 228 3.07 -9.80 -11.78
N CYS A 229 3.93 -10.61 -12.40
CA CYS A 229 3.75 -12.07 -12.34
C CYS A 229 3.97 -12.51 -10.88
N PHE A 230 3.21 -13.46 -10.32
CA PHE A 230 3.46 -13.89 -8.94
C PHE A 230 3.11 -15.33 -8.65
N ILE A 231 3.90 -15.96 -7.77
CA ILE A 231 3.64 -17.29 -7.23
C ILE A 231 2.58 -17.17 -6.14
N LEU A 232 1.54 -18.01 -6.21
CA LEU A 232 0.60 -18.19 -5.11
C LEU A 232 1.21 -19.10 -4.04
N GLN A 233 1.34 -18.59 -2.81
CA GLN A 233 2.02 -19.20 -1.65
C GLN A 233 1.18 -19.24 -0.38
#